data_AF-A0A4Q3G2T1-F1
#
_entry.id   AF-A0A4Q3G2T1-F1
#
_cell.length_a   1.000
_cell.length_b   1.000
_cell.length_c   1.000
_cell.angle_alpha   90.00
_cell.angle_beta   90.00
_cell.angle_gamma   90.00
#
_symmetry.space_group_name_H-M   'P 1'
#
loop_
_entity.id
_entity.type
_entity.pdbx_description
1 polymer ?
#
loop_
_entity_poly.entity_id
_entity_poly.type
_entity_poly.pdbx_seq_one_letter_code
_entity_poly.pdbx_strand_id
1 'polypeptide(L)'
;ERLNIDPSRASRLVSEMVDQGYARRAVSQADARRTIIELTERGRAVVEAVRAYKFLVMGDFLAEWSPDDLAAFVPLLKRFGTWMDGIDPASEKHADEIGALAEGIARAGAQVESA
;
A
#
# COMPACT_ATOMS: atom_id res chain seq x y z
N GLU A 1 -3.11 -6.94 -3.30
CA GLU A 1 -1.70 -7.30 -3.55
C GLU A 1 -0.74 -6.15 -3.25
N ARG A 2 -0.68 -5.05 -4.02
CA ARG A 2 0.30 -3.95 -3.79
C ARG A 2 0.27 -3.27 -2.40
N LEU A 3 -0.86 -3.32 -1.70
CA LEU A 3 -1.02 -2.74 -0.36
C LEU A 3 -0.74 -3.72 0.78
N ASN A 4 -0.42 -5.00 0.47
CA ASN A 4 -0.25 -6.08 1.44
C ASN A 4 -1.38 -6.16 2.51
N ILE A 5 -2.63 -5.98 2.07
CA ILE A 5 -3.83 -6.15 2.89
C ILE A 5 -4.69 -7.27 2.33
N ASP A 6 -5.38 -7.98 3.22
CA ASP A 6 -6.35 -9.01 2.85
C ASP A 6 -7.47 -8.45 1.94
N PRO A 7 -7.95 -9.21 0.92
CA PRO A 7 -8.98 -8.76 -0.01
C PRO A 7 -10.28 -8.26 0.65
N SER A 8 -10.69 -8.84 1.78
CA SER A 8 -11.89 -8.40 2.51
C SER A 8 -11.71 -6.99 3.08
N ARG A 9 -10.51 -6.69 3.58
CA ARG A 9 -10.15 -5.38 4.13
C ARG A 9 -10.03 -4.34 3.00
N ALA A 10 -9.43 -4.72 1.88
CA ALA A 10 -9.37 -3.88 0.69
C ALA A 10 -10.78 -3.50 0.20
N SER A 11 -11.69 -4.47 0.15
CA SER A 11 -13.08 -4.25 -0.31
C SER A 11 -13.85 -3.31 0.62
N ARG A 12 -13.69 -3.45 1.94
CA ARG A 12 -14.30 -2.54 2.93
C ARG A 12 -13.80 -1.10 2.77
N LEU A 13 -12.48 -0.90 2.65
CA LEU A 13 -11.90 0.42 2.44
C LEU A 13 -12.39 1.06 1.13
N VAL A 14 -12.50 0.28 0.06
CA VAL A 14 -13.05 0.77 -1.22
C VAL A 14 -14.50 1.19 -1.07
N SER A 15 -15.33 0.39 -0.40
CA SER A 15 -16.73 0.75 -0.15
C SER A 15 -16.84 2.04 0.66
N GLU A 16 -16.08 2.18 1.74
CA GLU A 16 -16.05 3.41 2.55
C GLU A 16 -15.64 4.64 1.71
N MET A 17 -14.63 4.50 0.83
CA MET A 17 -14.22 5.56 -0.07
C MET A 17 -15.29 5.94 -1.10
N VAL A 18 -16.09 4.97 -1.55
CA VAL A 18 -17.24 5.22 -2.44
C VAL A 18 -18.36 5.92 -1.69
N ASP A 19 -18.71 5.43 -0.50
CA ASP A 19 -19.79 5.97 0.33
C ASP A 19 -19.49 7.42 0.76
N GLN A 20 -18.21 7.74 0.99
CA GLN A 20 -17.75 9.10 1.30
C GLN A 20 -17.53 9.99 0.07
N GLY A 21 -17.79 9.47 -1.15
CA GLY A 21 -17.71 10.23 -2.41
C GLY A 21 -16.29 10.54 -2.89
N TYR A 22 -15.27 9.86 -2.38
CA TYR A 22 -13.88 9.98 -2.85
C TYR A 22 -13.59 9.08 -4.06
N ALA A 23 -14.31 7.98 -4.18
CA ALA A 23 -14.22 7.06 -5.30
C ALA A 23 -15.61 6.79 -5.89
N ARG A 24 -15.65 6.24 -7.11
CA ARG A 24 -16.86 5.73 -7.74
C ARG A 24 -16.59 4.42 -8.45
N ARG A 25 -17.61 3.56 -8.49
CA ARG A 25 -17.61 2.36 -9.32
C ARG A 25 -17.91 2.76 -10.77
N ALA A 26 -17.17 2.22 -11.72
CA ALA A 26 -17.39 2.44 -13.14
C ALA A 26 -17.34 1.12 -13.91
N VAL A 27 -17.96 1.08 -15.08
CA VAL A 27 -17.88 -0.06 -15.99
C VAL A 27 -16.57 0.01 -16.73
N SER A 28 -15.80 -1.08 -16.69
CA SER A 28 -14.58 -1.20 -17.49
C SER A 28 -14.92 -1.13 -18.97
N GLN A 29 -14.29 -0.18 -19.68
CA GLN A 29 -14.41 -0.08 -21.14
C GLN A 29 -13.75 -1.26 -21.88
N ALA A 30 -12.87 -2.02 -21.21
CA ALA A 30 -12.19 -3.18 -21.79
C ALA A 30 -12.93 -4.51 -21.57
N ASP A 31 -13.77 -4.62 -20.53
CA ASP A 31 -14.62 -5.79 -20.26
C ASP A 31 -15.78 -5.36 -19.36
N ALA A 32 -16.99 -5.27 -19.91
CA ALA A 32 -18.17 -4.79 -19.19
C ALA A 32 -18.56 -5.64 -17.97
N ARG A 33 -18.02 -6.86 -17.83
CA ARG A 33 -18.23 -7.72 -16.65
C ARG A 33 -17.36 -7.30 -15.46
N ARG A 34 -16.39 -6.40 -15.66
CA ARG A 34 -15.49 -5.91 -14.62
C ARG A 34 -15.93 -4.53 -14.13
N THR A 35 -16.06 -4.40 -12.81
CA THR A 35 -16.18 -3.10 -12.16
C THR A 35 -14.79 -2.56 -11.87
N ILE A 36 -14.52 -1.32 -12.28
CA ILE A 36 -13.32 -0.57 -11.90
C ILE A 36 -13.67 0.48 -10.85
N ILE A 37 -12.66 0.88 -10.09
CA ILE A 37 -12.77 1.95 -9.10
C ILE A 37 -11.99 3.14 -9.63
N GLU A 38 -12.67 4.28 -9.73
CA GLU A 38 -12.08 5.54 -10.19
C GLU A 38 -12.20 6.60 -9.10
N LEU A 39 -11.17 7.43 -8.95
CA LEU A 39 -11.26 8.60 -8.07
C LEU A 39 -12.27 9.59 -8.64
N THR A 40 -13.08 10.16 -7.75
CA THR A 40 -13.86 11.37 -8.06
C THR A 40 -12.92 12.59 -8.09
N GLU A 41 -13.42 13.75 -8.50
CA GLU A 41 -12.65 14.98 -8.42
C GLU A 41 -12.26 15.31 -6.98
N ARG A 42 -13.17 15.08 -6.03
CA ARG A 42 -12.92 15.22 -4.59
C ARG A 42 -11.82 14.26 -4.13
N GLY A 43 -11.88 12.98 -4.54
CA GLY A 43 -10.83 12.00 -4.22
C GLY A 43 -9.47 12.37 -4.78
N ARG A 44 -9.43 12.86 -6.02
CA ARG A 44 -8.19 13.34 -6.66
C ARG A 44 -7.59 14.51 -5.88
N ALA A 45 -8.40 15.50 -5.52
CA ALA A 45 -7.94 16.65 -4.75
C ALA A 45 -7.33 16.24 -3.39
N VAL A 46 -7.94 15.27 -2.69
CA VAL A 46 -7.40 14.73 -1.43
C VAL A 46 -6.06 14.03 -1.65
N VAL A 47 -5.96 13.17 -2.67
CA VAL A 47 -4.70 12.47 -2.99
C VAL A 47 -3.58 13.45 -3.30
N GLU A 48 -3.86 14.49 -4.09
CA GLU A 48 -2.87 15.52 -4.43
C GLU A 48 -2.48 16.35 -3.20
N ALA A 49 -3.42 16.70 -2.32
CA ALA A 49 -3.11 17.42 -1.09
C ALA A 49 -2.21 16.59 -0.15
N VAL A 50 -2.52 15.31 0.03
CA VAL A 50 -1.70 14.39 0.84
C VAL A 50 -0.31 14.21 0.23
N ARG A 51 -0.21 14.09 -1.09
CA ARG A 51 1.06 14.00 -1.81
C ARG A 51 1.90 15.26 -1.62
N ALA A 52 1.30 16.43 -1.79
CA ALA A 52 1.97 17.72 -1.61
C ALA A 52 2.48 17.86 -0.18
N TYR A 53 1.63 17.60 0.82
CA TYR A 53 2.03 17.62 2.23
C TYR A 53 3.21 16.68 2.51
N LYS A 54 3.15 15.44 2.02
CA LYS A 54 4.24 14.47 2.16
C LYS A 54 5.55 14.99 1.57
N PHE A 55 5.50 15.64 0.40
CA PHE A 55 6.71 16.19 -0.23
C PHE A 55 7.25 17.43 0.48
N LEU A 56 6.40 18.26 1.08
CA LEU A 56 6.86 19.37 1.91
C LEU A 56 7.65 18.87 3.12
N VAL A 57 7.06 17.97 3.90
CA VAL A 57 7.71 17.41 5.10
C VAL A 57 8.99 16.64 4.76
N MET A 58 8.95 15.84 3.69
CA MET A 58 10.15 15.11 3.23
C MET A 58 11.22 16.07 2.70
N GLY A 59 10.81 17.14 2.00
CA GLY A 59 11.71 18.16 1.48
C GLY A 59 12.45 18.88 2.59
N ASP A 60 11.74 19.29 3.64
CA ASP A 60 12.33 19.94 4.82
C ASP A 60 13.37 19.03 5.49
N PHE A 61 13.03 17.76 5.70
CA PHE A 61 13.96 16.78 6.28
C PHE A 61 15.20 16.56 5.42
N LEU A 62 15.03 16.40 4.10
CA LEU A 62 16.13 16.15 3.17
C LEU A 62 16.97 17.40 2.89
N ALA A 63 16.43 18.61 3.12
CA ALA A 63 17.17 19.86 2.95
C ALA A 63 18.31 20.02 3.98
N GLU A 64 18.26 19.28 5.09
CA GLU A 64 19.34 19.23 6.09
C GLU A 64 20.53 18.37 5.66
N TRP A 65 20.38 17.58 4.59
CA TRP A 65 21.41 16.65 4.12
C TRP A 65 22.39 17.33 3.18
N SER A 66 23.64 16.82 3.16
CA SER A 66 24.63 17.30 2.19
C SER A 66 24.25 16.88 0.76
N PRO A 67 24.70 17.62 -0.27
CA PRO A 67 24.50 17.22 -1.66
C PRO A 67 25.05 15.82 -1.99
N ASP A 68 26.15 15.44 -1.35
CA ASP A 68 26.80 14.12 -1.55
C ASP A 68 25.95 12.99 -0.94
N ASP A 69 25.38 13.21 0.25
CA ASP A 69 24.47 12.25 0.89
C ASP A 69 23.20 12.06 0.06
N LEU A 70 22.62 13.14 -0.47
CA LEU A 70 21.46 13.07 -1.36
C LEU A 70 21.80 12.33 -2.65
N ALA A 71 22.96 12.60 -3.25
CA ALA A 71 23.41 11.94 -4.48
C ALA A 71 23.61 10.43 -4.26
N ALA A 72 24.13 10.02 -3.09
CA ALA A 72 24.27 8.63 -2.70
C ALA A 72 22.92 7.96 -2.36
N PHE A 73 22.01 8.71 -1.73
CA PHE A 73 20.72 8.18 -1.26
C PHE A 73 19.74 7.89 -2.39
N VAL A 74 19.61 8.77 -3.39
CA VAL A 74 18.63 8.62 -4.49
C VAL A 74 18.70 7.25 -5.19
N PRO A 75 19.87 6.72 -5.62
CA PRO A 75 19.93 5.39 -6.24
C PRO A 75 19.61 4.26 -5.26
N LEU A 76 19.96 4.39 -3.97
CA LEU A 76 19.62 3.42 -2.94
C LEU A 76 18.12 3.38 -2.66
N LEU A 77 17.48 4.56 -2.61
CA LEU A 77 16.02 4.67 -2.45
C LEU A 77 15.28 4.05 -3.63
N LYS A 78 15.76 4.26 -4.86
CA LYS A 78 15.21 3.61 -6.06
C LYS A 78 15.33 2.09 -5.95
N ARG A 79 16.51 1.57 -5.61
CA ARG A 79 16.75 0.13 -5.42
C ARG A 79 15.85 -0.45 -4.32
N PHE A 80 15.71 0.25 -3.21
CA PHE A 80 14.81 -0.12 -2.12
C PHE A 80 13.35 -0.18 -2.59
N GLY A 81 12.89 0.84 -3.33
CA GLY A 81 11.53 0.89 -3.86
C GLY A 81 11.20 -0.24 -4.83
N THR A 82 12.18 -0.69 -5.63
CA THR A 82 11.99 -1.80 -6.58
C THR A 82 12.02 -3.18 -5.93
N TRP A 83 12.46 -3.31 -4.68
CA TRP A 83 12.55 -4.63 -4.04
C TRP A 83 11.19 -5.32 -3.92
N MET A 84 10.12 -4.55 -3.67
CA MET A 84 8.75 -5.06 -3.64
C MET A 84 8.22 -5.48 -5.02
N ASP A 85 8.70 -4.86 -6.10
CA ASP A 85 8.31 -5.21 -7.48
C ASP A 85 8.89 -6.57 -7.90
N GLY A 86 9.96 -7.02 -7.22
CA GLY A 86 10.60 -8.33 -7.39
C GLY A 86 10.11 -9.40 -6.41
N ILE A 87 9.12 -9.11 -5.57
CA ILE A 87 8.37 -10.15 -4.85
C ILE A 87 7.39 -10.80 -5.84
N ASP A 88 7.96 -11.53 -6.81
CA ASP A 88 7.32 -12.73 -7.36
C ASP A 88 7.15 -13.73 -6.18
N PRO A 89 6.43 -14.87 -6.28
CA PRO A 89 6.27 -15.84 -5.18
C PRO A 89 7.58 -16.55 -4.76
N ALA A 90 8.71 -15.85 -4.81
CA ALA A 90 9.91 -16.01 -3.97
C ALA A 90 9.63 -16.05 -2.45
N SER A 91 8.37 -15.90 -2.04
CA SER A 91 7.84 -16.53 -0.83
C SER A 91 8.23 -18.01 -0.73
N GLU A 92 8.54 -18.74 -1.80
CA GLU A 92 9.02 -20.13 -1.73
C GLU A 92 10.23 -20.30 -0.81
N LYS A 93 11.19 -19.36 -0.83
CA LYS A 93 12.41 -19.48 -0.02
C LYS A 93 12.17 -19.35 1.48
N HIS A 94 11.14 -18.61 1.87
CA HIS A 94 10.80 -18.33 3.27
C HIS A 94 9.39 -18.82 3.62
N ALA A 95 8.79 -19.70 2.81
CA ALA A 95 7.40 -20.12 2.97
C ALA A 95 7.17 -20.79 4.32
N ASP A 96 8.11 -21.65 4.70
CA ASP A 96 8.06 -22.37 5.98
C ASP A 96 8.19 -21.41 7.17
N GLU A 97 9.09 -20.42 7.09
CA GLU A 97 9.28 -19.40 8.13
C GLU A 97 8.05 -18.50 8.25
N ILE A 98 7.47 -18.09 7.13
CA ILE A 98 6.23 -17.29 7.09
C ILE A 98 5.04 -18.11 7.62
N GLY A 99 4.96 -19.39 7.28
CA GLY A 99 3.94 -20.31 7.79
C GLY A 99 4.01 -20.46 9.31
N ALA A 100 5.21 -20.69 9.85
CA ALA A 100 5.42 -20.78 11.29
C ALA A 100 5.02 -19.49 12.04
N LEU A 101 5.32 -18.32 11.45
CA LEU A 101 4.91 -17.02 12.00
C LEU A 101 3.37 -16.85 11.99
N ALA A 102 2.71 -17.22 10.89
CA ALA A 102 1.25 -17.14 10.78
C ALA A 102 0.54 -18.07 11.77
N GLU A 103 1.03 -19.30 11.96
CA GLU A 103 0.53 -20.24 12.97
C GLU A 103 0.72 -19.73 14.40
N GLY A 104 1.82 -19.02 14.67
CA GLY A 104 2.06 -18.35 15.94
C GLY A 104 1.00 -17.28 16.24
N ILE A 105 0.69 -16.44 15.26
CA ILE A 105 -0.34 -15.39 15.38
C ILE A 105 -1.73 -16.00 15.63
N ALA A 106 -2.11 -17.04 14.87
CA ALA A 106 -3.41 -17.69 15.01
C ALA A 106 -3.59 -18.32 16.40
N ARG A 107 -2.55 -18.97 16.94
CA ARG A 107 -2.57 -19.54 18.30
C ARG A 107 -2.70 -18.47 19.37
N ALA A 108 -2.00 -17.35 19.22
CA ALA A 108 -2.10 -16.23 20.17
C ALA A 108 -3.50 -15.59 20.17
N GLY A 109 -4.13 -15.44 19.00
CA GLY A 109 -5.50 -14.92 18.89
C GLY A 109 -6.54 -15.84 19.55
N ALA A 110 -6.45 -17.15 19.34
CA ALA A 110 -7.36 -18.13 19.94
C ALA A 110 -7.29 -18.20 21.47
N GLN A 111 -6.11 -17.92 22.05
CA GLN A 111 -5.93 -17.86 23.51
C GLN A 111 -6.52 -16.58 24.13
N VAL A 112 -6.64 -15.49 23.37
CA VAL A 112 -7.25 -14.24 23.85
C VAL A 112 -8.78 -14.30 23.80
N GLU A 113 -9.37 -15.01 22.83
CA GLU A 113 -10.83 -15.19 22.73
C GLU A 113 -11.41 -16.22 23.70
N SER A 114 -10.56 -17.04 24.33
CA SER A 114 -10.95 -18.08 25.30
C SER A 114 -10.75 -17.67 26.77
N ALA A 115 -10.34 -16.43 27.02
CA ALA A 115 -10.19 -15.80 28.35
C ALA A 115 -11.24 -14.72 28.55
#